data_AF-A0A419GUX5-F1
#
_entry.id   AF-A0A419GUX5-F1
#
_cell.length_a   1.000
_cell.length_b   1.000
_cell.length_c   1.000
_cell.angle_alpha   90.00
_cell.angle_beta   90.00
_cell.angle_gamma   90.00
#
_symmetry.space_group_name_H-M   'P 1'
#
loop_
_entity.id
_entity.type
_entity.pdbx_description
1 polymer ?
#
loop_
_entity_poly.entity_id
_entity_poly.type
_entity_poly.pdbx_seq_one_letter_code
_entity_poly.pdbx_strand_id
1 'polypeptide(L)' 'MADVLIRNIPEDVMERLKQRAGRNNRSLQQELLRLVTQAAGDEVDELVSVIRERRAEYETAGRRFGNSVDLVRRDRGR' A
#
# COMPACT_ATOMS: atom_id res chain seq x y z
N MET A 1 13.33 -13.24 14.75
CA MET A 1 11.88 -13.35 14.52
C MET A 1 11.19 -13.00 15.82
N ALA A 2 10.19 -12.14 15.78
CA ALA A 2 9.39 -11.77 16.93
C ALA A 2 7.94 -12.20 16.66
N ASP A 3 7.32 -12.87 17.63
CA ASP A 3 5.95 -13.35 17.53
C ASP A 3 5.06 -12.56 18.50
N VAL A 4 3.84 -12.25 18.06
CA VAL A 4 2.85 -11.52 18.86
C VAL A 4 1.62 -12.40 19.03
N LEU A 5 1.22 -12.63 20.28
CA LEU A 5 0.00 -13.35 20.62
C LEU A 5 -1.07 -12.37 21.12
N ILE A 6 -2.17 -12.24 20.39
CA ILE A 6 -3.33 -11.46 20.79
C ILE A 6 -4.39 -12.43 21.33
N ARG A 7 -4.71 -12.32 22.61
CA ARG A 7 -5.70 -13.17 23.29
C ARG A 7 -7.06 -12.48 23.35
N ASN A 8 -8.12 -13.28 23.53
CA ASN A 8 -9.50 -12.82 23.77
C ASN A 8 -10.04 -11.92 22.64
N ILE A 9 -9.72 -12.25 21.38
CA ILE A 9 -10.30 -11.56 20.24
C ILE A 9 -11.79 -11.94 20.19
N PRO A 10 -12.72 -10.97 20.18
CA PRO A 10 -14.13 -11.25 19.99
C PRO A 10 -14.38 -12.03 18.70
N GLU A 11 -15.27 -13.01 18.74
CA GLU A 11 -15.50 -13.92 17.61
C GLU A 11 -16.01 -13.18 16.37
N ASP A 12 -16.85 -12.17 16.55
CA ASP A 12 -17.34 -11.29 15.49
C ASP A 12 -16.20 -10.54 14.79
N VAL A 13 -15.20 -10.08 15.55
CA VAL A 13 -14.01 -9.42 15.01
C VAL A 13 -13.16 -10.41 14.22
N MET A 14 -12.98 -11.62 14.74
CA MET A 14 -12.22 -12.68 14.05
C MET A 14 -12.85 -13.04 12.70
N GLU A 15 -14.18 -13.17 12.64
CA GLU A 15 -14.88 -13.46 11.39
C GLU A 15 -14.76 -12.33 10.37
N ARG A 16 -14.85 -11.07 10.80
CA ARG A 16 -14.62 -9.92 9.91
C ARG A 16 -13.21 -9.89 9.34
N LEU A 17 -12.22 -10.27 10.15
CA LEU A 17 -10.82 -10.35 9.71
C LEU A 17 -10.60 -11.48 8.69
N LYS A 18 -11.20 -12.66 8.91
CA LYS A 18 -11.16 -13.78 7.94
C LYS A 18 -11.82 -13.38 6.62
N GLN A 19 -12.99 -12.75 6.66
CA GLN A 19 -13.66 -12.28 5.44
C GLN A 19 -12.81 -11.25 4.69
N ARG A 20 -12.16 -10.34 5.40
CA ARG A 20 -11.24 -9.36 4.81
C ARG A 20 -10.05 -10.05 4.13
N ALA A 21 -9.43 -11.02 4.80
CA ALA A 21 -8.34 -11.80 4.23
C ALA A 21 -8.77 -12.56 2.96
N GLY A 22 -9.96 -13.17 2.99
CA GLY A 22 -10.56 -13.83 1.83
C GLY A 22 -10.80 -12.89 0.64
N ARG A 23 -11.33 -11.68 0.88
CA ARG A 23 -11.51 -10.65 -0.17
C ARG A 23 -10.18 -10.21 -0.79
N ASN A 24 -9.10 -10.21 0.00
CA ASN A 24 -7.77 -9.82 -0.45
C ASN A 24 -6.95 -10.99 -1.03
N ASN A 25 -7.53 -12.20 -1.14
CA ASN A 25 -6.87 -13.45 -1.57
C ASN A 25 -5.58 -13.75 -0.79
N ARG A 26 -5.61 -13.57 0.53
CA ARG A 26 -4.45 -13.75 1.42
C ARG A 26 -4.81 -14.60 2.63
N SER A 27 -3.79 -15.19 3.26
CA SER A 27 -3.99 -15.84 4.55
C SER A 27 -4.31 -14.80 5.63
N LEU A 28 -5.01 -15.24 6.68
CA LEU A 28 -5.29 -14.38 7.85
C LEU A 28 -4.01 -13.82 8.46
N GLN A 29 -2.96 -14.63 8.57
CA GLN A 29 -1.66 -14.20 9.08
C GLN A 29 -1.04 -13.10 8.23
N GLN A 30 -1.08 -13.24 6.89
CA GLN A 30 -0.55 -12.22 5.98
C GLN A 30 -1.33 -10.90 6.06
N GLU A 31 -2.66 -10.97 6.17
CA GLU A 31 -3.50 -9.79 6.33
C GLU A 31 -3.21 -9.07 7.66
N LEU A 32 -3.08 -9.83 8.75
CA LEU A 32 -2.75 -9.27 10.07
C LEU A 32 -1.36 -8.64 10.09
N LEU A 33 -0.36 -9.32 9.51
CA LEU A 33 1.00 -8.77 9.41
C LEU A 33 0.97 -7.42 8.67
N ARG A 34 0.25 -7.36 7.53
CA ARG A 34 0.10 -6.11 6.78
C ARG A 34 -0.55 -5.01 7.62
N LEU A 35 -1.63 -5.31 8.34
CA LEU A 35 -2.30 -4.32 9.18
C LEU A 35 -1.39 -3.78 10.29
N VAL A 36 -0.58 -4.65 10.90
CA VAL A 36 0.37 -4.26 11.95
C VAL A 36 1.51 -3.42 11.37
N THR A 37 2.10 -3.83 10.24
CA THR A 37 3.15 -3.06 9.56
C THR A 37 2.64 -1.71 9.07
N GLN A 38 1.41 -1.66 8.54
CA GLN A 38 0.78 -0.41 8.14
C GLN A 38 0.53 0.51 9.34
N ALA A 39 0.09 -0.04 10.47
CA ALA A 39 -0.12 0.73 11.70
C ALA A 39 1.20 1.20 12.34
N ALA A 40 2.30 0.47 12.14
CA ALA A 40 3.63 0.86 12.57
C ALA A 40 4.21 2.03 11.75
N GLY A 41 3.62 2.37 10.61
CA GLY A 41 4.03 3.50 9.75
C GLY A 41 5.05 3.13 8.68
N ASP A 42 5.59 1.91 8.71
CA ASP A 42 6.71 1.50 7.87
C ASP A 42 6.37 1.51 6.36
N GLU A 43 5.13 1.19 5.96
CA GLU A 43 4.79 1.05 4.54
C GLU A 43 4.46 2.38 3.82
N VAL A 44 3.99 3.39 4.56
CA VAL A 44 3.47 4.64 3.95
C VAL A 44 4.45 5.78 4.08
N ASP A 45 5.12 5.95 5.22
CA ASP A 45 6.05 7.07 5.39
C ASP A 45 7.34 6.88 4.60
N GLU A 46 7.87 5.65 4.51
CA GLU A 46 9.02 5.35 3.64
C GLU A 46 8.66 5.49 2.16
N LEU A 47 7.49 4.99 1.73
CA LEU A 47 7.09 5.09 0.34
C LEU A 47 6.81 6.56 -0.05
N VAL A 48 6.17 7.33 0.82
CA VAL A 48 5.90 8.76 0.60
C VAL A 48 7.19 9.56 0.60
N SER A 49 8.18 9.25 1.46
CA SER A 49 9.47 9.95 1.48
C SER A 49 10.26 9.69 0.20
N VAL A 50 10.33 8.44 -0.26
CA VAL A 50 10.98 8.06 -1.53
C VAL A 50 10.32 8.74 -2.73
N ILE A 51 8.98 8.78 -2.78
CA ILE A 51 8.26 9.48 -3.86
C ILE A 51 8.57 10.98 -3.84
N ARG A 52 8.61 11.61 -2.66
CA ARG A 52 8.91 13.04 -2.52
C ARG A 52 10.35 13.36 -2.93
N GLU A 53 11.30 12.55 -2.51
CA GLU A 53 12.72 12.71 -2.85
C GLU A 53 12.93 12.62 -4.36
N ARG A 54 12.41 11.57 -5.00
CA ARG A 54 12.51 11.41 -6.46
C ARG A 54 11.82 12.54 -7.20
N ARG A 55 10.66 13.01 -6.73
CA ARG A 55 9.99 14.17 -7.33
C ARG A 55 10.83 15.43 -7.24
N ALA A 56 11.47 15.70 -6.09
CA ALA A 56 12.35 16.84 -5.91
C ALA A 56 13.60 16.76 -6.81
N GLU A 57 14.19 15.57 -6.98
CA GLU A 57 15.28 15.33 -7.94
C GLU A 57 14.85 15.65 -9.38
N TYR A 58 13.66 15.22 -9.80
CA TYR A 58 13.16 15.50 -11.15
C TYR A 58 12.83 16.98 -11.38
N GLU A 59 12.28 17.66 -10.38
CA GLU A 59 11.99 19.10 -10.42
C GLU A 59 13.28 19.93 -10.49
N THR A 60 14.30 19.58 -9.68
CA THR A 60 15.62 20.24 -9.70
C THR A 60 16.42 19.94 -10.97
N ALA A 61 16.28 18.75 -11.54
CA ALA A 61 16.88 18.40 -12.83
C ALA A 61 16.17 19.00 -14.06
N GLY A 62 15.12 19.82 -13.86
CA GLY A 62 14.39 20.49 -14.93
C GLY A 62 13.61 19.55 -15.87
N ARG A 63 13.39 18.29 -15.47
CA ARG A 63 12.69 17.30 -16.29
C ARG A 63 11.18 17.51 -16.16
N ARG A 64 10.57 18.18 -17.14
CA ARG A 64 9.11 18.24 -17.25
C ARG A 64 8.60 16.93 -17.86
N PHE A 65 7.89 16.13 -17.07
CA PHE A 65 7.15 15.01 -17.62
C PHE A 65 6.04 15.54 -18.53
N GLY A 66 5.96 15.06 -19.78
CA GLY A 66 4.81 15.32 -20.64
C GLY A 66 3.56 14.70 -20.03
N ASN A 67 2.39 15.31 -20.25
CA ASN A 67 1.13 14.77 -19.77
C ASN A 67 0.84 13.42 -20.44
N SER A 68 1.13 12.33 -19.74
CA SER A 68 0.94 10.96 -20.22
C SER A 68 -0.53 10.67 -20.54
N VAL A 69 -1.46 11.41 -19.93
CA VAL A 69 -2.89 11.30 -20.21
C VAL A 69 -3.20 11.60 -21.68
N ASP A 70 -2.53 12.56 -22.29
CA ASP A 70 -2.77 12.93 -23.69
C ASP A 70 -2.13 11.94 -24.69
N LEU A 71 -1.12 11.18 -24.25
CA LEU A 71 -0.55 10.08 -25.03
C LEU A 71 -1.47 8.86 -24.99
N VAL A 72 -1.98 8.50 -23.82
CA VAL A 72 -2.91 7.37 -23.64
C VAL A 72 -4.25 7.63 -24.33
N ARG A 73 -4.77 8.87 -24.30
CA ARG A 73 -5.98 9.24 -25.05
C ARG A 73 -5.82 9.07 -26.56
N ARG A 74 -4.66 9.45 -27.12
CA ARG A 74 -4.35 9.28 -28.54
C ARG A 74 -4.17 7.83 -28.97
N ASP A 75 -3.82 6.95 -28.03
CA ASP A 75 -3.66 5.52 -28.29
C ASP A 75 -5.00 4.78 -28.29
N ARG A 76 -5.90 5.14 -27.36
CA ARG A 76 -7.26 4.56 -27.26
C ARG A 76 -8.24 5.01 -28.34
N GLY A 77 -7.93 6.09 -29.06
CA GLY A 77 -8.76 6.61 -30.14
C GLY A 77 -8.43 6.04 -31.52
N ARG A 78 -7.68 4.94 -31.60
CA ARG A 78 -7.27 4.25 -32.83
C ARG A 78 -8.03 2.95 -33.01
#